data_AF-A0A349DQ25-F1
#
_entry.id   AF-A0A349DQ25-F1
#
_cell.length_a   1.000
_cell.length_b   1.000
_cell.length_c   1.000
_cell.angle_alpha   90.00
_cell.angle_beta   90.00
_cell.angle_gamma   90.00
#
_symmetry.space_group_name_H-M   'P 1'
#
loop_
_entity.id
_entity.type
_entity.pdbx_description
1 polymer ?
#
loop_
_entity_poly.entity_id
_entity_poly.type
_entity_poly.pdbx_seq_one_letter_code
_entity_poly.pdbx_strand_id
1 'polypeptide(L)'
;MLGKFFKKKDSSNGQKKGKPKALPPLVDLDQNPLQEGDLVQALRYDLGKSKIVMEDDMIYYESLESGERVSWVKMIDAATEFQKVKKLSS
;
A
#
# COMPACT_ATOMS: atom_id res chain seq x y z
N MET A 1 -36.94 47.31 19.48
CA MET A 1 -35.70 46.74 18.92
C MET A 1 -34.55 47.39 19.67
N LEU A 2 -33.61 46.72 20.32
CA LEU A 2 -32.98 45.42 20.14
C LEU A 2 -32.27 45.12 21.48
N GLY A 3 -32.28 43.89 21.98
CA GLY A 3 -31.29 43.51 23.00
C GLY A 3 -31.77 42.49 24.02
N LYS A 4 -31.51 41.22 23.70
CA LYS A 4 -31.13 40.14 24.62
C LYS A 4 -31.06 38.87 23.78
N PHE A 5 -29.89 38.26 23.65
CA PHE A 5 -29.76 36.80 23.67
C PHE A 5 -28.30 36.46 24.00
N PHE A 6 -28.08 36.09 25.27
CA PHE A 6 -27.01 35.18 25.65
C PHE A 6 -27.33 33.80 25.05
N LYS A 7 -26.35 33.06 24.55
CA LYS A 7 -25.98 31.71 25.05
C LYS A 7 -24.76 31.15 24.32
N LYS A 8 -23.91 30.56 25.17
CA LYS A 8 -22.65 29.85 24.95
C LYS A 8 -22.89 28.45 24.34
N LYS A 9 -21.87 27.99 23.58
CA LYS A 9 -21.45 26.59 23.34
C LYS A 9 -22.10 25.82 22.17
N ASP A 10 -21.27 25.54 21.16
CA ASP A 10 -21.12 24.24 20.47
C ASP A 10 -19.68 24.27 19.89
N SER A 11 -18.65 23.59 20.42
CA SER A 11 -18.43 22.14 20.44
C SER A 11 -18.70 21.43 19.10
N SER A 12 -18.28 22.01 17.98
CA SER A 12 -18.02 21.21 16.77
C SER A 12 -16.65 20.54 16.89
N ASN A 13 -16.68 19.36 17.50
CA ASN A 13 -15.64 18.34 17.44
C ASN A 13 -15.37 17.96 15.97
N GLY A 14 -14.53 18.74 15.29
CA GLY A 14 -13.97 18.38 14.00
C GLY A 14 -12.98 17.25 14.21
N GLN A 15 -13.48 16.02 14.20
CA GLN A 15 -12.69 14.80 14.15
C GLN A 15 -11.66 14.94 13.04
N LYS A 16 -10.41 15.21 13.41
CA LYS A 16 -9.25 15.01 12.55
C LYS A 16 -9.16 13.51 12.31
N LYS A 17 -9.90 13.00 11.33
CA LYS A 17 -9.67 11.67 10.76
C LYS A 17 -8.20 11.65 10.38
N GLY A 18 -7.40 10.92 11.15
CA GLY A 18 -5.97 10.76 10.89
C GLY A 18 -5.86 10.37 9.43
N LYS A 19 -5.11 11.16 8.65
CA LYS A 19 -4.78 10.78 7.28
C LYS A 19 -4.23 9.35 7.40
N PRO A 20 -4.82 8.34 6.73
CA PRO A 20 -4.20 7.03 6.71
C PRO A 20 -2.76 7.29 6.30
N LYS A 21 -1.79 6.80 7.09
CA LYS A 21 -0.37 6.89 6.72
C LYS A 21 -0.33 6.40 5.29
N ALA A 22 -0.01 7.29 4.35
CA ALA A 22 0.02 6.93 2.94
C ALA A 22 1.02 5.78 2.88
N LEU A 23 0.51 4.58 2.64
CA LEU A 23 1.37 3.43 2.45
C LEU A 23 2.30 3.83 1.30
N PRO A 24 3.61 3.57 1.42
CA PRO A 24 4.55 3.86 0.35
C PRO A 24 3.99 3.33 -0.97
N PRO A 25 4.12 4.10 -2.07
CA PRO A 25 3.46 3.78 -3.32
C PRO A 25 3.83 2.36 -3.74
N LEU A 26 2.81 1.50 -3.86
CA LEU A 26 2.97 0.13 -4.34
C LEU A 26 3.14 0.21 -5.85
N VAL A 27 4.37 0.45 -6.29
CA VAL A 27 4.72 0.54 -7.71
C VAL A 27 5.86 -0.41 -8.05
N ASP A 28 5.86 -0.91 -9.28
CA ASP A 28 6.93 -1.73 -9.81
C ASP A 28 8.14 -0.89 -10.25
N LEU A 29 9.17 -1.53 -10.82
CA LEU A 29 10.37 -0.82 -11.31
C LEU A 29 10.08 0.19 -12.42
N ASP A 30 9.01 -0.04 -13.18
CA ASP A 30 8.59 0.80 -14.30
C ASP A 30 7.54 1.85 -13.85
N GLN A 31 7.35 2.00 -12.53
CA GLN A 31 6.38 2.88 -11.88
C GLN A 31 4.91 2.55 -12.18
N ASN A 32 4.64 1.33 -12.63
CA ASN A 32 3.27 0.85 -12.78
C ASN A 32 2.65 0.63 -11.39
N PRO A 33 1.43 1.13 -11.16
CA PRO A 33 0.71 0.87 -9.92
C PRO A 33 0.40 -0.61 -9.80
N LEU A 34 0.71 -1.13 -8.62
CA LEU A 34 0.43 -2.49 -8.17
C LEU A 34 -0.71 -2.45 -7.17
N GLN A 35 -1.47 -3.53 -7.13
CA GLN A 35 -2.55 -3.75 -6.16
C GLN A 35 -2.59 -5.21 -5.73
N GLU A 36 -3.30 -5.49 -4.65
CA GLU A 36 -3.59 -6.86 -4.24
C GLU A 36 -4.24 -7.64 -5.40
N GLY A 37 -3.81 -8.90 -5.57
CA GLY A 37 -4.30 -9.78 -6.61
C GLY A 37 -3.58 -9.65 -7.96
N ASP A 38 -2.79 -8.61 -8.17
CA ASP A 38 -1.99 -8.47 -9.38
C ASP A 38 -0.95 -9.59 -9.49
N LEU A 39 -0.68 -9.99 -10.73
CA LEU A 39 0.43 -10.87 -11.08
C LEU A 39 1.65 -10.02 -11.43
N VAL A 40 2.78 -10.41 -10.87
CA VAL A 40 4.07 -9.76 -11.09
C VAL A 40 5.15 -10.78 -11.34
N GLN A 41 6.18 -10.38 -12.07
CA GLN A 41 7.45 -11.09 -12.11
C GLN A 41 8.33 -10.56 -10.97
N ALA A 42 8.61 -11.40 -9.99
CA ALA A 42 9.59 -11.09 -8.95
C ALA A 42 11.01 -11.21 -9.52
N LEU A 43 11.85 -10.22 -9.21
CA LEU A 43 13.26 -10.18 -9.64
C LEU A 43 14.22 -10.34 -8.45
N ARG A 44 13.71 -10.80 -7.30
CA ARG A 44 14.45 -11.13 -6.09
C ARG A 44 14.02 -12.48 -5.55
N TYR A 45 14.93 -13.08 -4.78
CA TYR A 45 14.71 -14.34 -4.04
C TYR A 45 14.23 -15.50 -4.92
N ASP A 46 14.48 -15.43 -6.23
CA ASP A 46 14.11 -16.46 -7.22
C ASP A 46 12.63 -16.90 -7.19
N LEU A 47 11.74 -16.00 -6.75
CA LEU A 47 10.31 -16.28 -6.61
C LEU A 47 9.58 -16.48 -7.96
N GLY A 48 10.19 -16.05 -9.07
CA GLY A 48 9.58 -16.17 -10.39
C GLY A 48 8.29 -15.37 -10.52
N LYS A 49 7.26 -15.99 -11.14
CA LYS A 49 5.92 -15.40 -11.24
C LYS A 49 5.25 -15.44 -9.87
N SER A 50 4.82 -14.28 -9.39
CA SER A 50 4.23 -14.13 -8.07
C SER A 50 2.90 -13.38 -8.12
N LYS A 51 2.04 -13.68 -7.15
CA LYS A 51 0.81 -12.94 -6.89
C LYS A 51 0.99 -12.04 -5.67
N ILE A 52 0.47 -10.83 -5.73
CA ILE A 52 0.42 -9.93 -4.59
C ILE A 52 -0.75 -10.34 -3.68
N VAL A 53 -0.45 -10.59 -2.40
CA VAL A 53 -1.45 -10.95 -1.38
C VAL A 53 -1.32 -10.00 -0.18
N MET A 54 -2.44 -9.68 0.44
CA MET A 54 -2.50 -8.86 1.65
C MET A 54 -2.94 -9.74 2.83
N GLU A 55 -2.15 -9.76 3.90
CA GLU A 55 -2.39 -10.56 5.09
C GLU A 55 -2.00 -9.72 6.31
N ASP A 56 -2.92 -9.56 7.29
CA ASP A 56 -2.72 -8.76 8.51
C ASP A 56 -2.16 -7.34 8.27
N ASP A 57 -2.76 -6.62 7.31
CA ASP A 57 -2.32 -5.28 6.86
C ASP A 57 -0.88 -5.23 6.30
N MET A 58 -0.26 -6.39 6.04
CA MET A 58 1.05 -6.53 5.39
C MET A 58 0.91 -7.07 3.98
N ILE A 59 1.81 -6.66 3.10
CA ILE A 59 1.82 -7.08 1.70
C ILE A 59 2.90 -8.14 1.52
N TYR A 60 2.55 -9.22 0.83
CA TYR A 60 3.45 -10.31 0.47
C TYR A 60 3.37 -10.61 -1.02
N TYR A 61 4.45 -11.15 -1.53
CA TYR A 61 4.53 -11.77 -2.86
C TYR A 61 4.59 -13.27 -2.67
N GLU A 62 3.59 -13.98 -3.20
CA GLU A 62 3.51 -15.43 -3.18
C GLU A 62 3.88 -15.98 -4.54
N SER A 63 4.93 -16.81 -4.62
CA SER A 63 5.32 -17.50 -5.85
C SER A 63 4.22 -18.47 -6.28
N LEU A 64 3.84 -18.41 -7.56
CA LEU A 64 2.90 -19.36 -8.15
C LEU A 64 3.55 -20.72 -8.43
N GLU A 65 4.87 -20.81 -8.44
CA GLU A 65 5.61 -22.02 -8.78
C GLU A 65 6.02 -22.81 -7.52
N SER A 66 6.63 -22.14 -6.54
CA SER A 66 7.08 -22.78 -5.30
C SER A 66 6.13 -22.62 -4.11
N GLY A 67 5.20 -21.66 -4.17
CA GLY A 67 4.37 -21.27 -3.02
C GLY A 67 5.11 -20.47 -1.95
N GLU A 68 6.38 -20.12 -2.19
CA GLU A 68 7.17 -19.31 -1.24
C GLU A 68 6.63 -17.88 -1.14
N ARG A 69 6.73 -17.30 0.06
CA ARG A 69 6.24 -15.96 0.36
C ARG A 69 7.37 -15.04 0.78
N VAL A 70 7.41 -13.85 0.20
CA VAL A 70 8.34 -12.78 0.62
C VAL A 70 7.57 -11.51 0.93
N SER A 71 7.88 -10.93 2.09
CA SER A 71 7.30 -9.65 2.54
C SER A 71 7.73 -8.50 1.65
N TRP A 72 6.81 -7.56 1.39
CA TRP A 72 7.02 -6.35 0.61
C TRP A 72 8.28 -5.55 0.97
N VAL A 73 8.57 -5.41 2.27
CA VAL A 73 9.76 -4.67 2.75
C VAL A 73 11.07 -5.26 2.20
N LYS A 74 11.13 -6.58 2.00
CA LYS A 74 12.31 -7.28 1.44
C LYS A 74 12.44 -7.08 -0.08
N MET A 75 11.38 -6.63 -0.74
CA MET A 75 11.33 -6.43 -2.19
C MET A 75 11.66 -5.00 -2.62
N ILE A 76 11.80 -4.07 -1.68
CA ILE A 76 12.23 -2.69 -1.95
C ILE A 76 13.65 -2.68 -2.55
N ASP A 77 13.79 -2.04 -3.71
CA ASP A 77 15.08 -1.74 -4.31
C ASP A 77 15.77 -0.60 -3.56
N ALA A 78 17.05 -0.78 -3.22
CA ALA A 78 17.77 0.19 -2.40
C ALA A 78 18.15 1.47 -3.16
N ALA A 79 18.17 1.45 -4.50
CA ALA A 79 18.52 2.60 -5.33
C ALA A 79 17.31 3.42 -5.75
N THR A 80 16.17 2.77 -6.03
CA THR A 80 14.96 3.45 -6.52
C THR A 80 13.83 3.54 -5.50
N GLU A 81 13.92 2.83 -4.38
CA GLU A 81 12.85 2.66 -3.37
C GLU A 81 11.55 2.03 -3.93
N PHE A 82 11.54 1.63 -5.21
CA PHE A 82 10.42 0.92 -5.84
C PHE A 82 10.51 -0.58 -5.60
N GLN A 83 9.42 -1.30 -5.88
CA GLN A 83 9.43 -2.75 -5.76
C GLN A 83 10.28 -3.37 -6.86
N LYS A 84 11.17 -4.30 -6.50
CA LYS A 84 11.98 -5.09 -7.44
C LYS A 84 11.17 -6.17 -8.13
N VAL A 85 10.08 -5.75 -8.76
CA VAL A 85 9.14 -6.59 -9.51
C VAL A 85 8.79 -5.88 -10.83
N LYS A 86 8.16 -6.62 -11.73
CA LYS A 86 7.52 -6.07 -12.93
C LYS A 86 6.08 -6.54 -12.99
N LYS A 87 5.14 -5.63 -13.21
CA LYS A 87 3.74 -6.01 -13.39
C LYS A 87 3.58 -6.85 -14.66
N LEU A 88 2.93 -8.00 -14.54
CA LEU A 88 2.55 -8.82 -15.68
C LEU A 88 1.16 -8.36 -16.11
N SER A 89 1.11 -7.41 -17.04
CA SER A 89 -0.13 -7.04 -17.72
C SER A 89 -0.56 -8.22 -18.58
N SER A 90 -1.79 -8.70 -18.36
CA SER A 90 -2.40 -9.75 -19.18
C SER A 90 -3.06 -9.18 -20.43
#